data_AF-A0A0N8K8Z9-F1
#
_entry.id   AF-A0A0N8K8Z9-F1
#
_cell.length_a   1.000
_cell.length_b   1.000
_cell.length_c   1.000
_cell.angle_alpha   90.00
_cell.angle_beta   90.00
_cell.angle_gamma   90.00
#
_symmetry.space_group_name_H-M   'P 1'
#
loop_
_entity.id
_entity.type
_entity.pdbx_description
1 polymer ?
#
loop_
_entity_poly.entity_id
_entity_poly.type
_entity_poly.pdbx_seq_one_letter_code
_entity_poly.pdbx_strand_id
1 'polypeptide(L)'
;MKTLYLLLARYDGKPFIPIDNVLEDFFCGMSKKVFLHKIDSGEIRLPMCRLHPGQKAIKGVSVQDLADYLDACSAAARKELQKKRTIRPDYSHVEPDHLPDGPF
;
A
#
# COMPACT_ATOMS: atom_id res chain seq x y z
N MET A 1 9.77 2.70 -11.00
CA MET A 1 10.71 2.06 -10.05
C MET A 1 10.02 0.82 -9.51
N LYS A 2 10.70 -0.33 -9.43
CA LYS A 2 10.11 -1.52 -8.79
C LYS A 2 10.36 -1.41 -7.28
N THR A 3 9.29 -1.39 -6.49
CA THR A 3 9.38 -1.29 -5.02
C THR A 3 10.26 -2.38 -4.42
N LEU A 4 10.31 -3.55 -5.05
CA LEU A 4 11.19 -4.66 -4.70
C LEU A 4 12.65 -4.25 -4.49
N TYR A 5 13.25 -3.47 -5.40
CA TYR A 5 14.68 -3.12 -5.27
C TYR A 5 14.94 -2.22 -4.06
N LEU A 6 14.00 -1.35 -3.73
CA LEU A 6 14.09 -0.50 -2.53
C LEU A 6 13.97 -1.33 -1.26
N LEU A 7 13.07 -2.32 -1.25
CA LEU A 7 12.91 -3.23 -0.11
C LEU A 7 14.13 -4.13 0.06
N LEU A 8 14.69 -4.66 -1.03
CA LEU A 8 15.92 -5.46 -0.98
C LEU A 8 17.08 -4.65 -0.38
N ALA A 9 17.23 -3.37 -0.75
CA ALA A 9 18.23 -2.49 -0.14
C ALA A 9 17.92 -2.21 1.35
N ARG A 10 16.66 -1.97 1.72
CA ARG A 10 16.24 -1.70 3.10
C ARG A 10 16.51 -2.87 4.04
N TYR A 11 16.32 -4.10 3.57
CA TYR A 11 16.38 -5.30 4.40
C TYR A 11 17.63 -6.14 4.14
N ASP A 12 18.71 -5.55 3.64
CA ASP A 12 20.00 -6.22 3.39
C ASP A 12 19.87 -7.49 2.54
N GLY A 13 18.98 -7.47 1.54
CA GLY A 13 18.73 -8.61 0.65
C GLY A 13 17.99 -9.78 1.29
N LYS A 14 17.41 -9.62 2.49
CA LYS A 14 16.65 -10.70 3.15
C LYS A 14 15.38 -11.02 2.35
N PRO A 15 15.16 -12.30 1.97
CA PRO A 15 13.99 -12.69 1.18
C PRO A 15 12.71 -12.78 2.02
N PHE A 16 12.84 -12.95 3.34
CA PHE A 16 11.75 -13.10 4.28
C PHE A 16 11.83 -12.03 5.36
N ILE A 17 10.73 -11.35 5.60
CA ILE A 17 10.66 -10.21 6.52
C ILE A 17 9.73 -10.56 7.68
N PRO A 18 10.23 -10.56 8.93
CA PRO A 18 9.39 -10.77 10.11
C PRO A 18 8.25 -9.76 10.19
N ILE A 19 7.08 -10.21 10.65
CA ILE A 19 5.90 -9.33 10.78
C ILE A 19 6.15 -8.10 11.66
N ASP A 20 6.98 -8.24 12.69
CA ASP A 20 7.28 -7.12 13.58
C ASP A 20 7.98 -5.97 12.83
N ASN A 21 8.91 -6.29 11.92
CA ASN A 21 9.55 -5.29 11.05
C ASN A 21 8.57 -4.67 10.05
N VAL A 22 7.68 -5.49 9.45
CA VAL A 22 6.66 -4.98 8.52
C VAL A 22 5.71 -4.01 9.21
N LEU A 23 5.30 -4.33 10.44
CA LEU A 23 4.42 -3.50 11.26
C LEU A 23 5.06 -2.15 11.59
N GLU A 24 6.30 -2.17 12.06
CA GLU A 24 7.06 -0.96 12.39
C GLU A 24 7.24 -0.06 11.16
N ASP A 25 7.58 -0.65 10.02
CA ASP A 25 7.96 0.10 8.82
C ASP A 25 6.75 0.65 8.03
N PHE A 26 5.65 -0.10 7.94
CA PHE A 26 4.53 0.22 7.03
C PHE A 26 3.18 0.39 7.71
N PHE A 27 3.02 -0.12 8.94
CA PHE A 27 1.74 -0.12 9.66
C PHE A 27 1.89 0.50 11.05
N CYS A 28 2.77 1.50 11.18
CA CYS A 28 3.02 2.21 12.43
C CYS A 28 1.70 2.71 13.04
N GLY A 29 1.49 2.40 14.32
CA GLY A 29 0.24 2.70 15.04
C GLY A 29 -0.81 1.57 15.05
N MET A 30 -0.60 0.49 14.29
CA MET A 30 -1.46 -0.70 14.35
C MET A 30 -0.86 -1.77 15.27
N SER A 31 -1.68 -2.34 16.18
CA SER A 31 -1.21 -3.47 16.99
C SER A 31 -1.08 -4.75 16.16
N LYS A 32 -0.12 -5.60 16.53
CA LYS A 32 0.10 -6.91 15.88
C LYS A 32 -1.16 -7.78 15.83
N LYS A 33 -1.98 -7.76 16.88
CA LYS A 33 -3.23 -8.52 16.93
C LYS A 33 -4.23 -8.04 15.87
N VAL A 34 -4.41 -6.73 15.74
CA VAL A 34 -5.30 -6.13 14.73
C VAL A 34 -4.78 -6.42 13.32
N PHE A 35 -3.48 -6.26 13.10
CA PHE A 35 -2.86 -6.52 11.81
C PHE A 35 -3.04 -7.97 11.35
N LEU A 36 -2.75 -8.94 12.24
CA LEU A 36 -2.98 -10.35 11.93
C LEU A 36 -4.46 -10.66 11.67
N HIS A 37 -5.36 -10.08 12.46
CA HIS A 37 -6.80 -10.24 12.22
C HIS A 37 -7.23 -9.70 10.86
N LYS A 38 -6.68 -8.56 10.42
CA LYS A 38 -6.95 -7.97 9.11
C LYS A 38 -6.37 -8.76 7.94
N ILE A 39 -5.23 -9.43 8.13
CA ILE A 39 -4.71 -10.39 7.15
C ILE A 39 -5.66 -11.58 7.06
N ASP A 40 -6.02 -12.17 8.20
CA ASP A 40 -6.90 -13.34 8.26
C ASP A 40 -8.31 -13.05 7.72
N SER A 41 -8.83 -11.81 7.89
CA SER A 41 -10.12 -11.37 7.32
C SER A 41 -10.05 -11.02 5.83
N GLY A 42 -8.84 -10.90 5.26
CA GLY A 42 -8.63 -10.49 3.87
C GLY A 42 -8.75 -8.99 3.62
N GLU A 43 -8.90 -8.16 4.66
CA GLU A 43 -8.82 -6.70 4.56
C GLU A 43 -7.43 -6.25 4.12
N ILE A 44 -6.39 -6.86 4.69
CA ILE A 44 -5.00 -6.69 4.26
C ILE A 44 -4.63 -7.91 3.41
N ARG A 45 -4.61 -7.73 2.10
CA ARG A 45 -4.29 -8.78 1.13
C ARG A 45 -2.79 -8.99 0.99
N LEU A 46 -2.12 -9.26 2.12
CA LEU A 46 -0.69 -9.54 2.18
C LEU A 46 -0.49 -11.01 2.58
N PRO A 47 0.07 -11.86 1.69
CA PRO A 47 0.34 -13.26 2.01
C PRO A 47 1.31 -13.42 3.19
N MET A 48 0.82 -13.95 4.31
CA MET A 48 1.64 -14.25 5.47
C MET A 48 2.09 -15.71 5.47
N CYS A 49 3.39 -15.91 5.61
CA CYS A 49 4.03 -17.22 5.71
C CYS A 49 4.44 -17.54 7.15
N ARG A 50 4.48 -18.84 7.47
CA ARG A 50 5.01 -19.39 8.73
C ARG A 50 6.15 -20.33 8.38
N LEU A 51 7.32 -20.13 8.99
CA LEU A 51 8.51 -20.93 8.66
C LEU A 51 8.48 -22.36 9.23
N HIS A 52 7.64 -22.62 10.24
CA HIS A 52 7.46 -23.95 10.82
C HIS A 52 6.06 -24.09 11.44
N PRO A 53 5.58 -25.33 11.69
CA PRO A 53 4.33 -25.56 12.42
C PRO A 53 4.51 -25.25 13.92
N GLY A 54 3.44 -24.77 14.57
CA GLY A 54 3.41 -24.51 16.02
C GLY A 54 3.14 -23.06 16.41
N GLN A 55 2.91 -22.81 17.70
CA GLN A 55 2.55 -21.48 18.22
C GLN A 55 3.71 -20.47 18.21
N LYS A 56 4.95 -20.96 18.29
CA LYS A 56 6.17 -20.14 18.24
C LYS A 56 6.73 -19.96 16.82
N ALA A 57 5.95 -20.35 15.80
CA ALA A 57 6.29 -20.15 14.41
C ALA A 57 6.62 -18.70 14.11
N ILE A 58 7.79 -18.48 13.52
CA ILE A 58 8.15 -17.16 12.99
C ILE A 58 7.18 -16.86 11.85
N LYS A 59 6.46 -15.74 12.01
CA LYS A 59 5.52 -15.21 11.02
C LYS A 59 6.19 -14.07 10.27
N GLY A 60 5.99 -14.03 8.97
CA GLY A 60 6.55 -13.00 8.11
C GLY A 60 6.01 -13.09 6.70
N VAL A 61 6.58 -12.30 5.81
CA VAL A 61 6.16 -12.19 4.41
C VAL A 61 7.38 -12.31 3.51
N SER A 62 7.17 -12.76 2.27
CA SER A 62 8.20 -12.63 1.24
C SER A 62 8.42 -11.15 0.92
N VAL A 63 9.67 -10.76 0.68
CA VAL A 63 9.99 -9.41 0.19
C VAL A 63 9.31 -9.10 -1.15
N GLN A 64 9.10 -10.13 -1.98
CA GLN A 64 8.37 -10.03 -3.24
C GLN A 64 6.90 -9.72 -3.00
N ASP A 65 6.24 -10.47 -2.13
CA ASP A 65 4.81 -10.26 -1.81
C ASP A 65 4.58 -8.88 -1.19
N LEU A 66 5.49 -8.42 -0.33
CA LEU A 66 5.44 -7.07 0.23
C LEU A 66 5.60 -5.99 -0.84
N ALA A 67 6.52 -6.20 -1.79
CA ALA A 67 6.69 -5.29 -2.91
C ALA A 67 5.41 -5.18 -3.76
N ASP A 68 4.85 -6.33 -4.13
CA ASP A 68 3.66 -6.42 -4.97
C ASP A 68 2.44 -5.78 -4.28
N TYR A 69 2.30 -5.95 -2.97
CA TYR A 69 1.27 -5.28 -2.18
C TYR A 69 1.40 -3.75 -2.22
N LEU A 70 2.60 -3.21 -1.97
CA LEU A 70 2.84 -1.76 -1.97
C LEU A 70 2.68 -1.15 -3.37
N ASP A 71 3.13 -1.86 -4.41
CA ASP A 71 2.94 -1.47 -5.80
C ASP A 71 1.45 -1.45 -6.18
N ALA A 72 0.66 -2.44 -5.73
CA ALA A 72 -0.78 -2.47 -5.94
C ALA A 72 -1.51 -1.31 -5.24
N CYS A 73 -1.17 -1.00 -3.98
CA CYS A 73 -1.69 0.16 -3.26
C CYS A 73 -1.39 1.47 -4.00
N SER A 74 -0.15 1.63 -4.47
CA SER A 74 0.31 2.79 -5.21
C SER A 74 -0.42 2.95 -6.56
N ALA A 75 -0.60 1.85 -7.29
CA ALA A 75 -1.33 1.83 -8.56
C ALA A 75 -2.81 2.19 -8.36
N ALA A 76 -3.46 1.67 -7.33
CA ALA A 76 -4.84 2.00 -6.99
C ALA A 76 -4.99 3.49 -6.68
N ALA A 77 -4.11 4.06 -5.84
CA ALA A 77 -4.13 5.48 -5.51
C ALA A 77 -3.94 6.38 -6.75
N ARG A 78 -3.03 6.02 -7.66
CA ARG A 78 -2.80 6.74 -8.92
C ARG A 78 -4.02 6.70 -9.84
N LYS A 79 -4.69 5.55 -9.94
CA LYS A 79 -5.91 5.39 -10.73
C LYS A 79 -7.03 6.29 -10.20
N GLU A 80 -7.22 6.33 -8.89
CA GLU A 80 -8.22 7.20 -8.26
C GLU A 80 -7.89 8.70 -8.45
N LEU A 81 -6.60 9.08 -8.37
CA LEU A 81 -6.17 10.45 -8.66
C LEU A 81 -6.46 10.85 -10.12
N GLN A 82 -6.20 9.95 -11.07
CA GLN A 82 -6.45 10.21 -12.49
C GLN A 82 -7.95 10.39 -12.80
N LYS A 83 -8.82 9.58 -12.17
CA LYS A 83 -10.28 9.75 -12.28
C LYS A 83 -10.71 11.13 -11.79
N LYS A 84 -10.22 11.57 -10.62
CA LYS A 84 -10.54 12.89 -10.05
C LYS A 84 -10.12 14.05 -10.96
N ARG A 85 -8.99 13.94 -11.68
CA ARG A 85 -8.51 14.95 -12.63
C ARG A 85 -9.33 15.05 -13.93
N THR A 86 -10.02 13.98 -14.31
CA THR A 86 -10.80 13.92 -15.56
C THR A 86 -12.19 14.55 -15.40
N ILE A 87 -12.68 14.65 -14.16
CA ILE A 87 -13.87 15.43 -13.82
C ILE A 87 -13.45 16.91 -13.79
N ARG A 88 -13.27 17.52 -14.97
CA ARG A 88 -13.36 18.99 -15.09
C ARG A 88 -14.77 19.38 -14.62
N PRO A 89 -14.93 20.44 -13.80
CA PRO A 89 -16.26 20.99 -13.54
C PRO A 89 -16.88 21.33 -14.89
N ASP A 90 -18.09 20.83 -15.11
CA ASP A 90 -18.85 21.20 -16.28
C ASP A 90 -19.30 22.65 -16.13
N TYR A 91 -18.57 23.56 -16.75
CA TYR A 91 -18.88 24.99 -16.77
C TYR A 91 -19.89 25.35 -17.88
N SER A 92 -20.56 24.37 -18.49
CA SER A 92 -21.57 24.64 -19.54
C SER A 92 -22.78 25.46 -19.08
N HIS A 93 -22.88 25.75 -17.78
CA HIS A 93 -23.90 26.61 -17.18
C HIS A 93 -23.36 27.93 -16.61
N VAL A 94 -22.06 28.25 -16.75
CA VAL A 94 -21.52 29.51 -16.25
C VAL A 94 -21.63 30.58 -17.33
N GLU A 95 -22.41 31.62 -17.05
CA GLU A 95 -22.49 32.81 -17.90
C GLU A 95 -21.08 33.38 -18.15
N PRO A 96 -20.78 33.83 -19.37
CA PRO A 96 -19.41 34.17 -19.81
C PRO A 96 -18.72 35.27 -18.98
N ASP A 97 -19.46 36.09 -18.24
CA ASP A 97 -18.93 37.17 -17.40
C ASP A 97 -18.38 36.70 -16.04
N HIS A 98 -18.51 35.41 -15.69
CA HIS A 98 -18.10 34.86 -14.38
C HIS A 98 -17.11 33.70 -14.48
N LEU A 99 -16.41 33.54 -15.60
CA LEU A 99 -15.33 32.58 -15.71
C LEU A 99 -14.16 33.06 -14.82
N PRO A 100 -13.71 32.30 -13.80
CA PRO A 100 -12.51 32.69 -13.07
C PRO A 100 -11.33 32.66 -14.04
N ASP A 101 -10.56 33.75 -14.08
CA ASP A 101 -9.33 33.84 -14.85
C ASP A 101 -8.48 32.58 -14.58
N GLY A 102 -8.15 31.85 -15.66
CA GLY A 102 -7.53 30.53 -15.60
C GLY A 102 -6.22 30.49 -14.79
N PRO A 103 -5.74 29.29 -14.40
CA PRO A 103 -4.73 29.18 -13.36
C PRO A 103 -3.33 29.61 -13.83
N PHE A 104 -2.60 30.26 -12.92
CA PHE A 104 -1.13 30.25 -12.83
C PHE A 104 -0.61 28.82 -12.65
#